data_AF-S0FRP8-F1
#
_entry.id   AF-S0FRP8-F1
#
_cell.length_a   1.000
_cell.length_b   1.000
_cell.length_c   1.000
_cell.angle_alpha   90.00
_cell.angle_beta   90.00
_cell.angle_gamma   90.00
#
_symmetry.space_group_name_H-M   'P 1'
#
loop_
_entity.id
_entity.type
_entity.pdbx_description
1 polymer ?
#
loop_
_entity_poly.entity_id
_entity_poly.type
_entity_poly.pdbx_seq_one_letter_code
_entity_poly.pdbx_strand_id
1 'polypeptide(L)'
;MTTARLDIRLDEDIKVRAEKATALLGLKSLTEYVVRLMDENSTRIIAQHETMVVDDDIFDRFISACEKAKDPNDALIEANRFTEENGL
;
A
#
# COMPACT_ATOMS: atom_id res chain seq x y z
N MET A 1 18.15 4.44 13.06
CA MET A 1 17.57 4.61 11.71
C MET A 1 18.37 5.65 10.96
N THR A 2 18.75 5.36 9.72
CA THR A 2 19.40 6.34 8.84
C THR A 2 18.39 7.44 8.50
N THR A 3 18.70 8.68 8.85
CA THR A 3 17.82 9.82 8.57
C THR A 3 18.02 10.29 7.13
N ALA A 4 16.95 10.30 6.35
CA ALA A 4 16.92 10.92 5.02
C ALA A 4 16.37 12.36 5.11
N ARG A 5 16.78 13.23 4.20
CA ARG A 5 16.32 14.62 4.13
C ARG A 5 15.31 14.79 3.00
N LEU A 6 14.32 15.63 3.23
CA LEU A 6 13.33 16.04 2.25
C LEU A 6 13.27 17.57 2.23
N ASP A 7 13.59 18.17 1.09
CA ASP A 7 13.52 19.62 0.87
C ASP A 7 12.21 19.96 0.13
N ILE A 8 11.38 20.82 0.73
CA ILE A 8 10.04 21.16 0.22
C ILE A 8 9.92 22.67 0.10
N ARG A 9 9.31 23.13 -1.00
CA ARG A 9 8.78 24.49 -1.12
C ARG A 9 7.28 24.47 -0.87
N LEU A 10 6.80 25.36 -0.01
CA LEU A 10 5.41 25.48 0.38
C LEU A 10 4.95 26.90 0.18
N ASP A 11 3.71 27.07 -0.26
CA ASP A 11 3.05 28.37 -0.22
C ASP A 11 2.87 28.81 1.23
N GLU A 12 2.95 30.12 1.47
CA GLU A 12 2.87 30.70 2.81
C GLU A 12 1.57 30.32 3.53
N ASP A 13 0.45 30.34 2.83
CA ASP A 13 -0.86 29.95 3.38
C ASP A 13 -0.90 28.49 3.84
N ILE A 14 -0.19 27.59 3.14
CA ILE A 14 -0.09 26.17 3.53
C ILE A 14 0.75 26.06 4.81
N LYS A 15 1.88 26.78 4.86
CA LYS A 15 2.77 26.80 6.03
C LYS A 15 2.04 27.30 7.27
N VAL A 16 1.32 28.41 7.18
CA VAL A 16 0.55 28.98 8.32
C VAL A 16 -0.49 27.99 8.85
N ARG A 17 -1.24 27.31 7.96
CA ARG A 17 -2.22 26.29 8.38
C ARG A 17 -1.54 25.10 9.05
N ALA A 18 -0.42 24.64 8.51
CA ALA A 18 0.31 23.51 9.07
C ALA A 18 0.94 23.84 10.44
N GLU A 19 1.46 25.05 10.63
CA GLU A 19 1.96 25.53 11.93
C GLU A 19 0.84 25.64 12.97
N LYS A 20 -0.34 26.14 12.58
CA LYS A 20 -1.51 26.15 13.46
C LYS A 20 -1.93 24.73 13.86
N ALA A 21 -1.95 23.79 12.92
CA ALA A 21 -2.26 22.39 13.20
C ALA A 21 -1.22 21.76 14.16
N THR A 22 0.06 22.03 13.92
CA THR A 22 1.17 21.61 14.79
C THR A 22 0.93 22.06 16.24
N ALA A 23 0.62 23.35 16.44
CA ALA A 23 0.37 23.91 17.77
C ALA A 23 -0.88 23.30 18.43
N LEU A 24 -1.97 23.12 17.68
CA LEU A 24 -3.22 22.53 18.20
C LEU A 24 -3.06 21.06 18.61
N LEU A 25 -2.19 20.32 17.92
CA LEU A 25 -1.89 18.92 18.23
C LEU A 25 -0.82 18.76 19.33
N GLY A 26 -0.23 19.86 19.83
CA GLY A 26 0.83 19.83 20.84
C GLY A 26 2.15 19.24 20.34
N LEU A 27 2.38 19.28 19.02
CA LEU A 27 3.61 18.76 18.41
C LEU A 27 4.75 19.78 18.58
N LYS A 28 5.99 19.30 18.64
CA LYS A 28 7.16 20.13 18.96
C LYS A 28 7.62 20.97 17.78
N SER A 29 7.30 20.56 16.55
CA SER A 29 7.75 21.26 15.34
C SER A 29 6.89 20.94 14.13
N LEU A 30 6.95 21.84 13.14
CA LEU A 30 6.33 21.61 11.82
C LEU A 30 6.90 20.35 11.14
N THR A 31 8.19 20.06 11.33
CA THR A 31 8.82 18.83 10.81
C THR A 31 8.16 17.58 11.37
N GLU A 32 7.90 17.55 12.68
CA GLU A 32 7.22 16.41 13.32
C GLU A 32 5.80 16.21 12.75
N TYR A 33 5.06 17.31 12.55
CA TYR A 33 3.74 17.28 11.91
C TYR A 33 3.80 16.72 10.48
N VAL A 34 4.73 17.20 9.65
CA VAL A 34 4.86 16.76 8.25
C VAL A 34 5.29 15.30 8.17
N VAL A 35 6.28 14.88 8.96
CA VAL A 35 6.75 13.48 8.96
C VAL A 35 5.63 12.54 9.38
N ARG A 36 4.88 12.87 10.44
CA ARG A 36 3.75 12.07 10.90
C ARG A 36 2.64 11.99 9.85
N LEU A 37 2.30 13.11 9.21
CA LEU A 37 1.29 13.13 8.14
C LEU A 37 1.73 12.28 6.95
N MET A 38 3.00 12.34 6.56
CA MET A 38 3.55 11.54 5.47
C MET A 38 3.51 10.05 5.80
N ASP A 39 3.90 9.67 7.02
CA ASP A 39 3.88 8.28 7.49
C ASP A 39 2.46 7.70 7.50
N GLU A 40 1.51 8.41 8.13
CA GLU A 40 0.10 8.02 8.19
C GLU A 40 -0.53 7.91 6.78
N ASN A 41 -0.27 8.90 5.92
CA ASN A 41 -0.84 8.92 4.58
C ASN A 41 -0.25 7.82 3.69
N SER A 42 1.08 7.68 3.67
CA SER A 42 1.76 6.66 2.85
C SER A 42 1.34 5.25 3.27
N THR A 43 1.29 4.97 4.57
CA THR A 43 0.79 3.69 5.11
C THR A 43 -0.62 3.40 4.60
N ARG A 44 -1.52 4.39 4.64
CA ARG A 44 -2.90 4.23 4.16
C ARG A 44 -2.95 3.99 2.65
N ILE A 45 -2.18 4.72 1.84
CA ILE A 45 -2.18 4.55 0.38
C ILE A 45 -1.61 3.18 0.00
N ILE A 46 -0.52 2.75 0.64
CA ILE A 46 0.04 1.41 0.42
C ILE A 46 -1.01 0.35 0.74
N ALA A 47 -1.68 0.44 1.90
CA ALA A 47 -2.73 -0.50 2.26
C ALA A 47 -3.88 -0.53 1.23
N GLN A 48 -4.27 0.60 0.66
CA GLN A 48 -5.33 0.65 -0.37
C GLN A 48 -4.96 -0.10 -1.66
N HIS A 49 -3.67 -0.23 -1.98
CA HIS A 49 -3.21 -0.89 -3.20
C HIS A 49 -2.70 -2.31 -2.98
N GLU A 50 -2.17 -2.60 -1.79
CA GLU A 50 -1.59 -3.91 -1.45
C GLU A 50 -2.54 -4.80 -0.66
N THR A 51 -3.67 -4.27 -0.18
CA THR A 51 -4.68 -5.06 0.51
C THR A 51 -5.99 -5.08 -0.27
N MET A 52 -6.61 -6.24 -0.29
CA MET A 52 -7.97 -6.42 -0.77
C MET A 52 -8.85 -6.76 0.43
N VAL A 53 -9.88 -5.95 0.67
CA VAL A 53 -10.94 -6.34 1.58
C VAL A 53 -11.79 -7.37 0.86
N VAL A 54 -11.88 -8.53 1.46
CA VAL A 54 -12.53 -9.72 0.92
C VAL A 54 -13.70 -10.08 1.83
N ASP A 55 -14.73 -10.72 1.26
CA ASP A 55 -15.85 -11.21 2.05
C ASP A 55 -15.37 -12.23 3.09
N ASP A 56 -16.06 -12.29 4.23
CA ASP A 56 -15.70 -13.17 5.36
C ASP A 56 -15.59 -14.65 4.95
N ASP A 57 -16.36 -15.05 3.93
CA ASP A 57 -16.38 -16.41 3.39
C ASP A 57 -15.23 -16.74 2.42
N ILE A 58 -14.36 -15.76 2.09
CA ILE A 58 -13.34 -15.98 1.07
C ILE A 58 -12.34 -17.04 1.51
N PHE A 59 -12.08 -17.15 2.81
CA PHE A 59 -11.14 -18.13 3.33
C PHE A 59 -11.70 -19.55 3.13
N ASP A 60 -12.97 -19.76 3.46
CA ASP A 60 -13.65 -21.05 3.25
C ASP A 60 -13.74 -21.39 1.76
N ARG A 61 -14.02 -20.39 0.92
CA ARG A 61 -14.05 -20.56 -0.55
C ARG A 61 -12.66 -20.90 -1.10
N PHE A 62 -11.61 -20.27 -0.58
CA PHE A 62 -10.23 -20.56 -0.96
C PHE A 62 -9.84 -21.99 -0.57
N ILE A 63 -10.09 -22.39 0.68
CA ILE A 63 -9.82 -23.76 1.15
C ILE A 63 -10.61 -24.78 0.33
N SER A 64 -11.90 -24.55 0.11
CA SER A 64 -12.72 -25.44 -0.73
C SER A 64 -12.23 -25.50 -2.17
N ALA A 65 -11.64 -24.43 -2.72
CA ALA A 65 -11.07 -24.43 -4.06
C ALA A 65 -9.77 -25.25 -4.10
N CYS A 66 -8.92 -25.16 -3.07
CA CYS A 66 -7.71 -25.98 -2.94
C CYS A 66 -8.05 -27.47 -2.82
N GLU A 67 -9.01 -27.83 -1.97
CA GLU A 67 -9.41 -29.24 -1.76
C GLU A 67 -10.08 -29.87 -2.99
N LYS A 68 -10.79 -29.05 -3.78
CA LYS A 68 -11.52 -29.50 -4.99
C LYS A 68 -10.81 -29.12 -6.29
N ALA A 69 -9.54 -28.73 -6.21
CA ALA A 69 -8.78 -28.32 -7.37
C ALA A 69 -8.74 -29.45 -8.40
N LYS A 70 -9.14 -29.14 -9.63
CA LYS A 70 -9.03 -30.04 -10.77
C LYS A 70 -7.73 -29.76 -11.53
N ASP A 71 -7.38 -30.66 -12.44
CA ASP A 71 -6.31 -30.42 -13.38
C ASP A 71 -6.52 -29.10 -14.14
N PRO A 72 -5.46 -28.33 -14.43
CA PRO A 72 -5.56 -27.11 -15.23
C PRO A 72 -6.22 -27.38 -16.58
N ASN A 73 -6.98 -26.42 -17.08
CA ASN A 73 -7.59 -26.54 -18.40
C ASN A 73 -6.54 -26.42 -19.51
N ASP A 74 -6.89 -26.82 -20.73
CA ASP A 74 -5.99 -26.81 -21.89
C ASP A 74 -5.37 -25.43 -22.15
N ALA A 75 -6.10 -24.34 -21.88
CA ALA A 75 -5.59 -22.98 -22.05
C ALA A 75 -4.45 -22.65 -21.07
N LEU A 76 -4.54 -23.08 -19.81
CA LEU A 76 -3.48 -22.90 -18.82
C LEU A 76 -2.27 -23.80 -19.12
N ILE A 77 -2.51 -25.03 -19.57
CA ILE A 77 -1.44 -25.96 -19.98
C ILE A 77 -0.65 -25.38 -21.17
N GLU A 78 -1.35 -24.87 -22.18
CA GLU A 78 -0.73 -24.26 -23.35
C GLU A 78 0.07 -23.01 -22.98
N ALA A 79 -0.47 -22.16 -22.10
CA ALA A 79 0.23 -20.98 -21.62
C ALA A 79 1.53 -21.34 -20.87
N ASN A 80 1.50 -22.38 -20.02
CA ASN A 80 2.71 -22.85 -19.32
C ASN A 80 3.76 -23.36 -20.32
N ARG A 81 3.36 -24.16 -21.31
CA ARG A 81 4.25 -24.65 -22.36
C ARG A 81 4.91 -23.50 -23.12
N PHE A 82 4.13 -22.49 -23.51
CA PHE A 82 4.65 -21.29 -24.15
C PHE A 82 5.70 -20.57 -23.29
N THR A 83 5.44 -20.40 -21.98
CA THR A 83 6.39 -19.77 -21.05
C THR A 83 7.70 -20.55 -20.94
N GLU A 84 7.63 -21.88 -20.78
CA GLU A 84 8.80 -22.75 -20.69
C GLU A 84 9.66 -22.72 -21.97
N GLU A 85 9.02 -22.72 -23.14
CA GLU A 85 9.71 -22.65 -24.44
C GLU A 85 10.40 -21.29 -24.67
N ASN A 86 9.90 -20.20 -24.06
CA ASN A 86 10.40 -18.84 -24.25
C ASN A 86 11.28 -18.33 -23.09
N GLY A 87 11.47 -19.12 -22.03
CA GLY A 87 12.38 -18.80 -20.92
C GLY A 87 11.98 -17.57 -20.09
N LEU A 88 10.67 -17.34 -19.93
CA LEU A 88 10.09 -16.25 -19.12
C LEU A 88 9.83 -16.70 -17.67
#